data_AF-A0A954RH42-F1
#
_entry.id   AF-A0A954RH42-F1
#
_cell.length_a   1.000
_cell.length_b   1.000
_cell.length_c   1.000
_cell.angle_alpha   90.00
_cell.angle_beta   90.00
_cell.angle_gamma   90.00
#
_symmetry.space_group_name_H-M   'P 1'
#
loop_
_entity.id
_entity.type
_entity.pdbx_description
1 polymer ?
#
loop_
_entity_poly.entity_id
_entity_poly.type
_entity_poly.pdbx_seq_one_letter_code
_entity_poly.pdbx_strand_id
1 'polypeptide(L)' 'MQIPPEFEAVLSSNTEAKTLFDRLPPSHRSEYINWISEGKREDTRKSRAAKAIEMLLDSK' A
#
# COMPACT_ATOMS: atom_id res chain seq x y z
N MET A 1 -2.90 -13.27 3.85
CA MET A 1 -2.59 -11.84 3.69
C MET A 1 -3.32 -11.37 2.44
N GLN A 2 -4.34 -10.52 2.56
CA GLN A 2 -5.13 -10.06 1.42
C GLN A 2 -4.84 -8.57 1.21
N ILE A 3 -4.30 -8.22 0.06
CA ILE A 3 -4.04 -6.82 -0.30
C ILE A 3 -5.39 -6.18 -0.65
N PRO A 4 -5.73 -5.01 -0.09
CA PRO A 4 -6.95 -4.29 -0.48
C PRO A 4 -6.90 -3.95 -1.97
N PRO A 5 -8.01 -4.11 -2.71
CA PRO A 5 -8.03 -3.86 -4.15
C PRO A 5 -7.62 -2.43 -4.51
N GLU A 6 -7.93 -1.46 -3.64
CA GLU A 6 -7.53 -0.06 -3.79
C GLU A 6 -5.99 0.09 -3.72
N PHE A 7 -5.32 -0.72 -2.89
CA PHE A 7 -3.87 -0.72 -2.78
C PHE A 7 -3.20 -1.45 -3.93
N GLU A 8 -3.76 -2.59 -4.34
CA GLU A 8 -3.26 -3.35 -5.48
C GLU A 8 -3.34 -2.54 -6.79
N ALA A 9 -4.40 -1.76 -6.98
CA ALA A 9 -4.57 -0.90 -8.15
C ALA A 9 -3.46 0.17 -8.25
N VAL A 10 -3.14 0.85 -7.14
CA VAL A 10 -2.10 1.88 -7.13
C VAL A 10 -0.68 1.29 -7.18
N LEU A 11 -0.45 0.12 -6.58
CA LEU A 11 0.81 -0.62 -6.70
C LEU A 11 1.05 -1.09 -8.14
N SER A 12 0.02 -1.61 -8.80
CA SER A 12 0.12 -2.06 -10.20
C SER A 12 0.39 -0.91 -11.16
N SER A 13 -0.05 0.29 -10.82
CA SER A 13 0.24 1.51 -11.59
C SER A 13 1.65 2.06 -11.34
N ASN A 14 2.33 1.65 -10.26
CA ASN A 14 3.65 2.14 -9.85
C ASN A 14 4.62 0.98 -9.61
N THR A 15 5.28 0.52 -10.67
CA THR A 15 6.22 -0.61 -10.64
C THR A 15 7.36 -0.43 -9.64
N GLU A 16 7.87 0.80 -9.45
CA GLU A 16 8.91 1.09 -8.46
C GLU A 16 8.41 0.86 -7.03
N ALA A 17 7.26 1.44 -6.68
CA ALA A 17 6.64 1.25 -5.36
C ALA A 17 6.27 -0.21 -5.11
N LYS A 18 5.78 -0.93 -6.14
CA LYS A 18 5.55 -2.37 -6.06
C LYS A 18 6.83 -3.14 -5.75
N THR A 19 7.93 -2.83 -6.41
CA THR A 19 9.23 -3.48 -6.18
C THR A 19 9.73 -3.20 -4.76
N LEU A 20 9.58 -1.98 -4.26
CA LEU A 20 9.94 -1.61 -2.88
C LEU A 20 9.06 -2.36 -1.88
N PHE A 21 7.75 -2.39 -2.09
CA PHE A 21 6.80 -3.12 -1.27
C PHE A 21 7.10 -4.63 -1.22
N ASP A 22 7.38 -5.25 -2.37
CA ASP A 22 7.70 -6.68 -2.47
C ASP A 22 9.03 -7.03 -1.77
N ARG A 23 9.97 -6.08 -1.68
CA ARG A 23 11.22 -6.22 -0.92
C ARG A 23 11.05 -6.07 0.59
N LEU A 24 9.96 -5.44 1.06
CA LEU A 24 9.73 -5.26 2.48
C LEU A 24 9.52 -6.60 3.20
N PRO A 25 9.96 -6.72 4.46
CA PRO A 25 9.59 -7.84 5.32
C PRO A 25 8.06 -8.05 5.39
N PRO A 26 7.58 -9.30 5.58
CA PRO A 26 6.15 -9.60 5.70
C PRO A 26 5.43 -8.80 6.79
N SER A 27 6.10 -8.44 7.89
CA SER A 27 5.55 -7.60 8.96
C SER A 27 5.19 -6.21 8.45
N HIS A 28 6.13 -5.51 7.82
CA HIS A 28 5.90 -4.17 7.27
C HIS A 28 4.82 -4.19 6.17
N ARG A 29 4.84 -5.20 5.30
CA ARG A 29 3.76 -5.37 4.31
C ARG A 29 2.39 -5.52 4.97
N SER A 30 2.31 -6.24 6.09
CA SER A 30 1.07 -6.43 6.85
C SER A 30 0.59 -5.13 7.48
N GLU A 31 1.51 -4.30 7.98
CA GLU A 31 1.18 -2.99 8.54
C GLU A 31 0.53 -2.08 7.51
N TYR A 32 1.10 -1.98 6.29
CA TYR A 32 0.47 -1.21 5.20
C TYR A 32 -0.90 -1.76 4.83
N ILE A 33 -1.03 -3.07 4.67
CA ILE A 33 -2.31 -3.73 4.34
C ILE A 33 -3.36 -3.46 5.41
N ASN A 34 -3.01 -3.61 6.69
CA ASN A 34 -3.92 -3.39 7.82
C ASN A 34 -4.31 -1.92 7.91
N TRP A 35 -3.34 -1.01 7.83
CA TRP A 35 -3.59 0.42 7.86
C TRP A 35 -4.53 0.87 6.73
N ILE A 36 -4.37 0.35 5.52
CA ILE A 36 -5.28 0.67 4.43
C ILE A 36 -6.66 0.04 4.69
N SER A 37 -6.71 -1.23 5.12
CA SER A 37 -7.96 -1.96 5.39
C SER A 37 -8.80 -1.36 6.51
N GLU A 38 -8.18 -0.71 7.50
CA GLU A 38 -8.86 -0.01 8.59
C GLU A 38 -9.71 1.19 8.11
N GLY A 39 -9.48 1.67 6.88
CA GLY A 39 -10.33 2.68 6.26
C GLY A 39 -11.76 2.15 6.06
N LYS A 40 -12.69 2.59 6.93
CA LYS A 40 -14.11 2.19 6.86
C LYS A 40 -14.80 2.59 5.54
N ARG A 41 -14.34 3.68 4.91
CA ARG A 41 -14.85 4.17 3.62
C ARG A 41 -13.85 3.89 2.53
N GLU A 42 -14.36 3.56 1.34
CA GLU A 42 -13.55 3.33 0.14
C GLU A 42 -12.64 4.52 -0.17
N ASP A 43 -13.15 5.75 -0.08
CA ASP A 43 -12.34 6.97 -0.29
C ASP A 43 -11.16 7.05 0.68
N THR A 44 -11.36 6.67 1.94
CA THR A 44 -10.27 6.63 2.93
C THR A 44 -9.23 5.57 2.58
N ARG A 45 -9.67 4.40 2.11
CA ARG A 45 -8.74 3.35 1.65
C ARG A 45 -7.94 3.80 0.43
N LYS A 46 -8.58 4.45 -0.54
CA LYS A 46 -7.90 5.04 -1.71
C LYS A 46 -6.87 6.10 -1.30
N SER A 47 -7.24 7.03 -0.42
CA SER A 47 -6.30 8.05 0.06
C SER A 47 -5.12 7.44 0.84
N ARG A 48 -5.36 6.43 1.69
CA ARG A 48 -4.29 5.71 2.39
C ARG A 48 -3.41 4.90 1.43
N ALA A 49 -4.01 4.25 0.43
CA ALA A 49 -3.29 3.52 -0.60
C ALA A 49 -2.36 4.44 -1.39
N ALA A 50 -2.84 5.60 -1.85
CA ALA A 50 -2.01 6.62 -2.49
C ALA A 50 -0.88 7.09 -1.56
N LYS A 51 -1.21 7.34 -0.28
CA LYS A 51 -0.20 7.74 0.72
C LYS A 51 0.86 6.67 0.97
N ALA A 52 0.47 5.40 0.96
CA ALA A 52 1.41 4.29 1.10
C ALA A 52 2.41 4.24 -0.06
N ILE A 53 1.98 4.52 -1.29
CA ILE A 53 2.89 4.65 -2.44
C ILE A 53 3.89 5.78 -2.23
N GLU A 54 3.44 6.96 -1.78
CA GLU A 54 4.33 8.07 -1.45
C GLU A 54 5.37 7.67 -0.40
N MET A 55 4.95 7.03 0.69
CA MET A 55 5.85 6.59 1.78
C MET A 55 6.87 5.55 1.31
N LEU A 56 6.44 4.61 0.46
CA LEU A 56 7.33 3.60 -0.13
C LEU A 56 8.41 4.28 -0.99
N LEU A 57 8.02 5.25 -1.82
CA LEU A 57 8.93 5.97 -2.72
C LEU A 57 9.83 6.97 -1.99
N ASP A 58 9.37 7.54 -0.87
CA ASP A 58 10.13 8.46 -0.01
C ASP A 58 11.19 7.74 0.83
N SER A 59 11.05 6.43 1.05
CA SER A 59 12.01 5.59 1.79
C SER A 59 13.29 5.28 0.98
N LYS A 60 13.70 6.18 0.07
CA LYS A 60 14.84 6.04 -0.84
C LYS A 60 16.14 6.57 -0.27
#